data_AF-A0A3D5LD87-F1
#
_entry.id   AF-A0A3D5LD87-F1
#
_cell.length_a   1.000
_cell.length_b   1.000
_cell.length_c   1.000
_cell.angle_alpha   90.00
_cell.angle_beta   90.00
_cell.angle_gamma   90.00
#
_symmetry.space_group_name_H-M   'P 1'
#
loop_
_entity.id
_entity.type
_entity.pdbx_description
1 polymer ?
#
loop_
_entity_poly.entity_id
_entity_poly.type
_entity_poly.pdbx_seq_one_letter_code
_entity_poly.pdbx_strand_id
1 'polypeptide(L)'
;HDRYFLDRVVNRIFAFEEDGKICQYEGGYTDYVNRLAEEGKVPAGHILDVKNDMTTSVDSVEKENQTSSMDTWKRERKLKFSYKEQKEYETIEDDIAALEQKIEDLDAQTLKFSSDFVKLNEITKEKEQTEQLLEEKMERWEYLEDLAAKIAGQQ
;
A
#
# COMPACT_ATOMS: atom_id res chain seq x y z
N HIS A 1 -9.58 -9.29 3.51
CA HIS A 1 -8.51 -9.27 4.53
C HIS A 1 -7.20 -9.06 3.83
N ASP A 2 -6.47 -8.07 4.33
CA ASP A 2 -5.11 -7.68 3.98
C ASP A 2 -4.68 -7.93 2.52
N ARG A 3 -5.18 -7.05 1.65
CA ARG A 3 -4.93 -7.07 0.20
C ARG A 3 -3.42 -6.93 -0.10
N TYR A 4 -2.71 -6.18 0.73
CA TYR A 4 -1.29 -5.89 0.56
C TYR A 4 -0.42 -7.09 0.92
N PHE A 5 -0.81 -7.86 1.93
CA PHE A 5 -0.21 -9.16 2.21
C PHE A 5 -0.35 -10.14 1.04
N LEU A 6 -1.53 -10.21 0.41
CA LEU A 6 -1.75 -11.06 -0.76
C LEU A 6 -0.91 -10.62 -1.95
N ASP A 7 -0.77 -9.31 -2.18
CA ASP A 7 0.06 -8.77 -3.26
C ASP A 7 1.55 -9.15 -3.12
N ARG A 8 2.05 -9.32 -1.89
CA ARG A 8 3.48 -9.58 -1.62
C ARG A 8 3.82 -11.06 -1.39
N VAL A 9 2.86 -11.88 -0.96
CA VAL A 9 3.08 -13.32 -0.66
C VAL A 9 2.61 -14.22 -1.79
N VAL A 10 1.60 -13.78 -2.55
CA VAL A 10 0.96 -14.62 -3.57
C VAL A 10 1.52 -14.27 -4.94
N ASN A 11 2.26 -15.21 -5.51
CA ASN A 11 2.76 -15.10 -6.88
C ASN A 11 1.74 -15.56 -7.93
N ARG A 12 0.67 -16.26 -7.50
CA ARG A 12 -0.35 -16.88 -8.36
C ARG A 12 -1.71 -16.93 -7.68
N ILE A 13 -2.74 -16.41 -8.35
CA ILE A 13 -4.14 -16.45 -7.89
C ILE A 13 -4.94 -17.40 -8.76
N PHE A 14 -5.72 -18.27 -8.11
CA PHE A 14 -6.71 -19.13 -8.78
C PHE A 14 -8.10 -18.57 -8.52
N ALA A 15 -8.78 -18.16 -9.59
CA ALA A 15 -10.14 -17.66 -9.51
C ALA A 15 -11.12 -18.63 -10.19
N PHE A 16 -12.29 -18.78 -9.59
CA PHE A 16 -13.40 -19.55 -10.17
C PHE A 16 -14.22 -18.63 -11.08
N GLU A 17 -14.29 -18.97 -12.36
CA GLU A 17 -15.21 -18.32 -13.30
C GLU A 17 -16.62 -18.94 -13.24
N GLU A 18 -17.62 -18.19 -13.71
CA GLU A 18 -19.03 -18.59 -13.72
C GLU A 18 -19.30 -19.89 -14.49
N ASP A 19 -18.43 -20.27 -15.45
CA ASP A 19 -18.48 -21.53 -16.19
C ASP A 19 -17.88 -22.74 -15.43
N GLY A 20 -17.50 -22.58 -14.16
CA GLY A 20 -16.86 -23.64 -13.36
C GLY A 20 -15.41 -23.93 -13.77
N LYS A 21 -14.81 -23.04 -14.56
CA LYS A 21 -13.40 -23.11 -14.96
C LYS A 21 -12.54 -22.36 -13.95
N ILE A 22 -11.40 -22.96 -13.60
CA ILE A 22 -10.40 -22.31 -12.76
C ILE A 22 -9.43 -21.58 -13.68
N CYS A 23 -9.37 -20.26 -13.56
CA CYS A 23 -8.42 -19.43 -14.29
C CYS A 23 -7.27 -19.03 -13.37
N GLN A 24 -6.06 -19.18 -13.90
CA GLN A 24 -4.83 -18.84 -13.20
C GLN A 24 -4.37 -17.46 -13.65
N TYR A 25 -4.17 -16.57 -12.69
CA TYR A 25 -3.59 -15.25 -12.90
C TYR A 25 -2.19 -15.20 -12.28
N GLU A 26 -1.25 -14.63 -13.02
CA GLU A 26 0.13 -14.43 -12.56
C GLU A 26 0.24 -13.03 -11.95
N GLY A 27 0.79 -12.93 -10.75
CA GLY A 27 0.88 -11.69 -9.99
C GLY A 27 0.02 -11.68 -8.72
N GLY A 28 0.00 -10.52 -8.08
CA GLY A 28 -0.72 -10.27 -6.83
C GLY A 28 -2.23 -10.12 -7.03
N TYR A 29 -2.94 -9.81 -5.95
CA TYR A 29 -4.36 -9.49 -5.96
C TYR A 29 -4.69 -8.26 -6.80
N THR A 30 -3.85 -7.22 -6.78
CA THR A 30 -4.03 -6.03 -7.61
C THR A 30 -3.96 -6.35 -9.10
N ASP A 31 -3.06 -7.25 -9.51
CA ASP A 31 -2.97 -7.69 -10.90
C ASP A 31 -4.22 -8.49 -11.33
N TYR A 32 -4.73 -9.34 -10.45
CA TYR A 32 -5.98 -10.07 -10.67
C TYR A 32 -7.19 -9.13 -10.87
N VAL A 33 -7.34 -8.11 -10.02
CA VAL A 33 -8.45 -7.15 -10.12
C VAL A 33 -8.38 -6.34 -11.42
N ASN A 34 -7.17 -5.94 -11.84
CA ASN A 34 -6.97 -5.19 -13.09
C ASN A 34 -7.33 -6.04 -14.32
N ARG A 35 -6.84 -7.28 -14.37
CA ARG A 35 -7.19 -8.25 -15.43
C ARG A 35 -8.69 -8.48 -15.54
N LEU A 36 -9.35 -8.63 -14.39
CA LEU A 36 -10.78 -8.89 -14.36
C LEU A 36 -11.59 -7.67 -14.84
N ALA A 37 -11.14 -6.46 -14.52
CA ALA A 37 -11.72 -5.21 -15.03
C ALA A 37 -11.53 -5.05 -16.55
N GLU A 38 -10.38 -5.44 -17.11
CA GLU A 38 -10.16 -5.48 -18.56
C GLU A 38 -11.08 -6.49 -19.27
N GLU A 39 -11.38 -7.61 -18.61
CA GLU A 39 -12.31 -8.64 -19.08
C GLU A 39 -13.80 -8.27 -18.82
N GLY A 40 -14.07 -7.11 -18.22
CA GLY A 40 -15.42 -6.63 -17.92
C GLY A 40 -16.16 -7.44 -16.85
N LYS A 41 -15.42 -8.20 -16.03
CA LYS A 41 -15.94 -9.03 -14.94
C LYS A 41 -15.65 -8.36 -13.60
N VAL A 42 -16.47 -8.66 -12.59
CA VAL A 42 -16.23 -8.25 -11.20
C VAL A 42 -15.90 -9.47 -10.35
N PRO A 43 -15.01 -9.35 -9.35
CA PRO A 43 -14.66 -10.51 -8.54
C PRO A 43 -15.91 -10.98 -7.80
N ALA A 44 -16.21 -12.28 -7.92
CA ALA A 44 -17.33 -12.92 -7.26
C ALA A 44 -17.13 -12.82 -5.73
N GLY A 45 -17.70 -11.78 -5.12
CA GLY A 45 -17.55 -11.48 -3.69
C GLY A 45 -17.46 -10.00 -3.32
N HIS A 46 -17.32 -9.07 -4.28
CA HIS A 46 -17.16 -7.64 -4.00
C HIS A 46 -18.35 -6.80 -4.49
N ILE A 47 -19.56 -7.12 -4.00
CA ILE A 47 -20.68 -6.17 -3.99
C ILE A 47 -20.52 -5.36 -2.71
N LEU A 48 -19.79 -4.25 -2.76
CA LEU A 48 -19.85 -3.06 -1.89
C LEU A 48 -18.52 -2.31 -2.03
N ASP A 49 -18.61 -1.02 -2.33
CA ASP A 49 -17.53 -0.03 -2.37
C ASP A 49 -16.48 -0.12 -3.51
N VAL A 50 -16.92 0.22 -4.73
CA VAL A 50 -16.02 0.86 -5.72
C VAL A 50 -16.75 2.06 -6.34
N LYS A 51 -16.73 3.18 -5.61
CA LYS A 51 -16.89 4.53 -6.17
C LYS A 51 -15.98 5.49 -5.43
N ASN A 52 -14.68 5.44 -5.70
CA ASN A 52 -13.89 6.63 -5.99
C ASN A 52 -12.45 6.25 -6.36
N ASP A 53 -11.87 7.05 -7.25
CA ASP A 53 -10.45 7.12 -7.58
C ASP A 53 -9.78 5.92 -8.26
N MET A 54 -8.99 6.08 -9.32
CA MET A 54 -8.78 7.23 -10.18
C MET A 54 -8.22 6.68 -11.49
N THR A 55 -8.77 7.21 -12.58
CA THR A 55 -8.18 7.35 -13.91
C THR A 55 -6.65 7.33 -13.97
N THR A 56 -6.09 6.44 -14.80
CA THR A 56 -5.15 6.74 -15.92
C THR A 56 -4.74 5.40 -16.58
N SER A 57 -5.26 5.04 -17.77
CA SER A 57 -4.80 5.42 -19.13
C SER A 57 -3.80 4.44 -19.76
N VAL A 58 -4.32 3.54 -20.60
CA VAL A 58 -3.70 2.86 -21.77
C VAL A 58 -4.91 2.38 -22.60
N ASP A 59 -5.04 2.50 -23.92
CA ASP A 59 -4.14 2.58 -25.08
C ASP A 59 -5.06 3.05 -26.27
N SER A 60 -4.68 3.78 -27.33
CA SER A 60 -4.02 3.24 -28.54
C SER A 60 -4.18 4.18 -29.77
N VAL A 61 -3.09 4.28 -30.55
CA VAL A 61 -2.97 4.31 -32.04
C VAL A 61 -3.24 5.60 -32.87
N GLU A 62 -2.10 6.13 -33.37
CA GLU A 62 -1.73 6.72 -34.69
C GLU A 62 -2.64 7.70 -35.47
N LYS A 63 -2.08 8.90 -35.76
CA LYS A 63 -1.81 9.36 -37.13
C LYS A 63 -0.89 10.60 -37.22
N GLU A 64 0.11 10.46 -38.10
CA GLU A 64 0.91 11.43 -38.88
C GLU A 64 0.96 12.95 -38.57
N ASN A 65 2.21 13.39 -38.43
CA ASN A 65 2.87 14.47 -39.18
C ASN A 65 2.50 15.94 -38.85
N GLN A 66 3.35 16.60 -38.07
CA GLN A 66 3.95 17.89 -38.45
C GLN A 66 5.13 18.27 -37.56
N THR A 67 5.96 19.13 -38.13
CA THR A 67 7.36 19.39 -37.83
C THR A 67 7.60 20.35 -36.66
N SER A 68 8.83 20.24 -36.14
CA SER A 68 9.67 21.33 -35.64
C SER A 68 9.71 21.58 -34.12
N SER A 69 10.95 21.47 -33.61
CA SER A 69 11.51 22.26 -32.51
C SER A 69 11.04 21.96 -31.08
N MET A 70 11.34 20.75 -30.57
CA MET A 70 11.44 20.56 -29.11
C MET A 70 12.30 19.35 -28.66
N ASP A 71 13.28 18.95 -29.46
CA ASP A 71 14.29 17.97 -29.05
C ASP A 71 15.30 18.62 -28.10
N THR A 72 14.95 18.75 -26.82
CA THR A 72 15.91 18.88 -25.69
C THR A 72 15.26 18.73 -24.30
N TRP A 73 13.94 18.53 -24.19
CA TRP A 73 13.27 18.46 -22.88
C TRP A 73 13.04 17.04 -22.32
N LYS A 74 13.21 15.98 -23.11
CA LYS A 74 13.17 14.59 -22.60
C LYS A 74 14.49 14.22 -21.90
N ARG A 75 14.80 14.90 -20.80
CA ARG A 75 15.53 14.24 -19.71
C ARG A 75 14.46 13.63 -18.82
N GLU A 76 14.36 12.31 -18.84
CA GLU A 76 13.61 11.55 -17.83
C GLU A 76 14.01 12.12 -16.47
N ARG A 77 13.07 12.79 -15.80
CA ARG A 77 13.36 13.42 -14.52
C ARG A 77 13.64 12.29 -13.55
N LYS A 78 14.92 12.16 -13.16
CA LYS A 78 15.34 11.17 -12.15
C LYS A 78 14.40 11.27 -10.96
N LEU A 79 13.85 10.14 -10.57
CA LEU A 79 13.09 10.03 -9.35
C LEU A 79 14.03 10.43 -8.20
N LYS A 80 13.55 11.27 -7.30
CA LYS A 80 14.31 11.68 -6.12
C LYS A 80 13.33 11.95 -4.98
N PHE A 81 13.76 11.69 -3.76
CA PHE A 81 13.02 12.08 -2.59
C PHE A 81 12.77 13.60 -2.58
N SER A 82 11.56 13.97 -2.18
CA SER A 82 11.27 15.32 -1.72
C SER A 82 11.96 15.54 -0.36
N TYR A 83 12.32 16.79 -0.04
CA TYR A 83 12.93 17.14 1.25
C TYR A 83 12.09 16.66 2.45
N LYS A 84 10.75 16.67 2.30
CA LYS A 84 9.83 16.18 3.33
C LYS A 84 9.92 14.67 3.52
N GLU A 85 9.99 13.93 2.42
CA GLU A 85 10.07 12.46 2.43
C GLU A 85 11.42 11.97 2.95
N GLN A 86 12.50 12.68 2.62
CA GLN A 86 13.83 12.37 3.14
C GLN A 86 13.88 12.56 4.66
N LYS A 87 13.37 13.69 5.16
CA LYS A 87 13.29 13.92 6.60
C LYS A 87 12.40 12.88 7.29
N GLU A 88 11.28 12.55 6.67
CA GLU A 88 10.37 11.52 7.18
C GLU A 88 11.06 10.17 7.26
N TYR A 89 11.76 9.73 6.21
CA TYR A 89 12.52 8.48 6.18
C TYR A 89 13.61 8.42 7.26
N GLU A 90 14.28 9.53 7.55
CA GLU A 90 15.27 9.59 8.64
C GLU A 90 14.63 9.47 10.04
N THR A 91 13.41 9.99 10.24
CA THR A 91 12.75 10.01 11.55
C THR A 91 11.77 8.88 11.80
N ILE A 92 11.32 8.20 10.75
CA ILE A 92 10.24 7.21 10.84
C ILE A 92 10.68 5.95 11.58
N GLU A 93 11.95 5.58 11.52
CA GLU A 93 12.51 4.47 12.31
C GLU A 93 12.43 4.77 13.81
N ASP A 94 12.79 5.99 14.21
CA ASP A 94 12.68 6.45 15.60
C ASP A 94 11.20 6.52 16.05
N ASP A 95 10.31 7.00 15.18
CA ASP A 95 8.87 7.05 15.44
C ASP A 95 8.28 5.65 15.67
N ILE A 96 8.66 4.68 14.82
CA ILE A 96 8.25 3.27 14.94
C ILE A 96 8.73 2.69 16.27
N ALA A 97 10.02 2.85 16.60
CA ALA A 97 10.57 2.36 17.86
C ALA A 97 9.87 2.98 19.08
N ALA A 98 9.52 4.27 19.02
CA ALA A 98 8.79 4.94 20.09
C ALA A 98 7.34 4.41 20.24
N LEU A 99 6.67 4.09 19.14
CA LEU A 99 5.33 3.51 19.15
C LEU A 99 5.34 2.07 19.70
N GLU A 100 6.33 1.26 19.32
CA GLU A 100 6.53 -0.09 19.87
C GLU A 100 6.76 -0.04 21.38
N GLN A 101 7.65 0.86 21.85
CA GLN A 101 7.90 1.04 23.29
C GLN A 101 6.63 1.46 24.04
N LYS A 102 5.81 2.33 23.43
CA LYS A 102 4.56 2.77 24.03
C LYS A 102 3.54 1.63 24.16
N ILE A 103 3.50 0.71 23.20
CA ILE A 103 2.66 -0.50 23.29
C ILE A 103 3.12 -1.37 24.46
N GLU A 104 4.43 -1.57 24.61
CA GLU A 104 4.99 -2.33 25.73
C GLU A 104 4.64 -1.68 27.09
N ASP A 105 4.72 -0.35 27.19
CA ASP A 105 4.33 0.40 28.38
C ASP A 105 2.82 0.27 28.67
N LEU A 106 1.96 0.27 27.65
CA LEU A 106 0.52 0.07 27.80
C LEU A 106 0.20 -1.37 28.25
N ASP A 107 0.93 -2.36 27.77
CA ASP A 107 0.80 -3.75 28.22
C ASP A 107 1.24 -3.92 29.68
N ALA A 108 2.32 -3.27 30.09
CA ALA A 108 2.74 -3.23 31.49
C ALA A 108 1.68 -2.57 32.39
N GLN A 109 1.04 -1.50 31.91
CA GLN A 109 -0.05 -0.83 32.61
C GLN A 109 -1.31 -1.71 32.70
N THR A 110 -1.64 -2.44 31.65
CA THR A 110 -2.75 -3.42 31.61
C THR A 110 -2.60 -4.43 32.74
N LEU A 111 -1.40 -4.98 32.93
CA LEU A 111 -1.12 -5.93 34.01
C LEU A 111 -1.26 -5.29 35.41
N LYS A 112 -0.83 -4.03 35.55
CA LYS A 112 -0.86 -3.28 36.81
C LYS A 112 -2.28 -2.86 37.23
N PHE A 113 -3.13 -2.54 36.26
CA PHE A 113 -4.51 -2.08 36.50
C PHE A 113 -5.57 -3.17 36.32
N SER A 114 -5.19 -4.46 36.47
CA SER A 114 -6.08 -5.61 36.22
C SER A 114 -7.39 -5.61 37.01
N SER A 115 -7.47 -4.87 38.12
CA SER A 115 -8.65 -4.77 38.98
C SER A 115 -9.57 -3.57 38.66
N ASP A 116 -9.14 -2.65 37.77
CA ASP A 116 -9.90 -1.45 37.40
C ASP A 116 -10.38 -1.57 35.94
N PHE A 117 -11.64 -1.98 35.79
CA PHE A 117 -12.26 -2.21 34.47
C PHE A 117 -12.31 -0.95 33.60
N VAL A 118 -12.50 0.23 34.19
CA VAL A 118 -12.62 1.48 33.42
C VAL A 118 -11.26 1.85 32.82
N LYS A 119 -10.20 1.81 33.65
CA LYS A 119 -8.83 2.06 33.17
C LYS A 119 -8.35 1.01 32.19
N LEU A 120 -8.72 -0.25 32.40
CA LEU A 120 -8.37 -1.33 31.47
C LEU A 120 -8.93 -1.07 30.07
N ASN A 121 -10.18 -0.61 29.99
CA ASN A 121 -10.82 -0.29 28.72
C ASN A 121 -10.17 0.94 28.04
N GLU A 122 -9.79 1.96 28.82
CA GLU A 122 -9.04 3.12 28.30
C GLU A 122 -7.67 2.71 27.75
N ILE A 123 -6.90 1.93 28.51
CA ILE A 123 -5.58 1.42 28.10
C ILE A 123 -5.70 0.54 26.85
N THR A 124 -6.72 -0.33 26.79
CA THR A 124 -6.96 -1.17 25.61
C THR A 124 -7.24 -0.33 24.37
N LYS A 125 -8.04 0.72 24.51
CA LYS A 125 -8.34 1.65 23.41
C LYS A 125 -7.11 2.45 22.98
N GLU A 126 -6.32 2.92 23.94
CA GLU A 126 -5.06 3.62 23.64
C GLU A 126 -4.04 2.69 22.97
N LYS A 127 -4.01 1.42 23.37
CA LYS A 127 -3.18 0.39 22.74
C LYS A 127 -3.60 0.17 21.29
N GLU A 128 -4.89 -0.08 21.04
CA GLU A 128 -5.43 -0.25 19.69
C GLU A 128 -5.12 0.97 18.80
N GLN A 129 -5.28 2.18 19.31
CA GLN A 129 -4.91 3.41 18.57
C GLN A 129 -3.42 3.50 18.28
N THR A 130 -2.57 3.08 19.22
CA THR A 130 -1.11 3.12 19.06
C THR A 130 -0.65 2.04 18.07
N GLU A 131 -1.27 0.85 18.09
CA GLU A 131 -1.06 -0.22 17.11
C GLU A 131 -1.46 0.22 15.70
N GLN A 132 -2.61 0.89 15.56
CA GLN A 132 -3.05 1.42 14.27
C GLN A 132 -2.09 2.50 13.73
N LEU A 133 -1.60 3.39 14.59
CA LEU A 133 -0.59 4.38 14.20
C LEU A 133 0.75 3.73 13.83
N LEU A 134 1.14 2.66 14.53
CA LEU A 134 2.33 1.88 14.20
C LEU A 134 2.19 1.25 12.81
N GLU A 135 1.04 0.66 12.50
CA GLU A 135 0.73 0.10 11.17
C GLU A 135 0.83 1.16 10.07
N GLU A 136 0.17 2.31 10.24
CA GLU A 136 0.25 3.43 9.28
C GLU A 136 1.70 3.92 9.07
N LYS A 137 2.51 3.96 10.13
CA LYS A 137 3.92 4.36 10.06
C LYS A 137 4.78 3.31 9.38
N MET A 138 4.52 2.02 9.61
CA MET A 138 5.20 0.93 8.91
C MET A 138 4.88 0.93 7.41
N GLU A 139 3.61 1.10 7.04
CA GLU A 139 3.20 1.25 5.63
C GLU A 139 3.91 2.43 4.96
N ARG A 140 3.98 3.54 5.68
CA ARG A 140 4.66 4.75 5.20
C ARG A 140 6.16 4.54 5.05
N TRP A 141 6.81 3.84 5.97
CA TRP A 141 8.22 3.47 5.85
C TRP A 141 8.47 2.55 4.66
N GLU A 142 7.61 1.55 4.44
CA GLU A 142 7.70 0.66 3.29
C GLU A 142 7.57 1.43 1.96
N TYR A 143 6.64 2.38 1.87
CA TYR A 143 6.52 3.26 0.70
C TYR A 143 7.81 4.04 0.43
N LEU A 144 8.41 4.60 1.49
CA LEU A 144 9.66 5.35 1.38
C LEU A 144 10.82 4.44 0.97
N GLU A 145 10.86 3.20 1.46
CA GLU A 145 11.87 2.21 1.09
C GLU A 145 11.74 1.76 -0.37
N ASP A 146 10.52 1.51 -0.87
CA ASP A 146 10.29 1.22 -2.29
C ASP A 146 10.68 2.41 -3.18
N LEU A 147 10.39 3.63 -2.73
CA LEU A 147 10.84 4.85 -3.40
C LEU A 147 12.38 4.94 -3.41
N ALA A 148 13.06 4.61 -2.30
CA ALA A 148 14.51 4.53 -2.24
C ALA A 148 15.05 3.51 -3.23
N ALA A 149 14.47 2.31 -3.28
CA ALA A 149 14.88 1.23 -4.18
C ALA A 149 14.72 1.63 -5.66
N LYS A 150 13.60 2.28 -6.02
CA LYS A 150 13.37 2.81 -7.38
C LYS A 150 14.38 3.89 -7.76
N ILE A 151 14.76 4.76 -6.82
CA ILE A 151 15.79 5.78 -7.04
C ILE A 151 17.16 5.12 -7.23
N ALA A 152 17.50 4.12 -6.42
CA ALA A 152 18.75 3.38 -6.50
C ALA A 152 18.87 2.59 -7.82
N GLY A 153 17.78 1.99 -8.30
CA GLY A 153 17.74 1.27 -9.58
C GLY A 153 17.86 2.17 -10.83
N GLN A 154 17.71 3.49 -10.68
CA GLN A 154 17.96 4.47 -11.75
C GLN A 154 19.42 4.96 -11.81
N GLN A 155 20.29 4.56 -10.87
CA GLN A 155 21.69 4.97 -10.83
C GLN A 155 22.60 4.10 -11.68
#